data_AF-A0A538RC57-F1
#
_entry.id   AF-A0A538RC57-F1
#
_cell.length_a   1.000
_cell.length_b   1.000
_cell.length_c   1.000
_cell.angle_alpha   90.00
_cell.angle_beta   90.00
_cell.angle_gamma   90.00
#
_symmetry.space_group_name_H-M   'P 1'
#
loop_
_entity.id
_entity.type
_entity.pdbx_description
1 polymer ?
#
loop_
_entity_poly.entity_id
_entity_poly.type
_entity_poly.pdbx_seq_one_letter_code
_entity_poly.pdbx_strand_id
1 'polypeptide(L)'
;LLAHAGRRLHGLHDPEAAMVSLIRALEAFAQRQLFKQYKIKTWDVQLEQLPQALRETCRSCWLEDLDGKYKLPLQAQFRALAGLGDQMGQAFLREWPTMKPLLDAANQAVLGHGFEQVKAERVQQLYEVVIKLSGVSETSLPKFPTLSL
;
A
#
# COMPACT_ATOMS: atom_id res chain seq x y z
N LEU A 1 -11.14 -3.90 0.20
CA LEU A 1 -10.47 -2.58 0.33
C LEU A 1 -10.63 -1.75 -0.94
N LEU A 2 -10.17 -2.20 -2.11
CA LEU A 2 -10.34 -1.47 -3.38
C LEU A 2 -11.79 -1.06 -3.69
N ALA A 3 -12.74 -2.01 -3.64
CA ALA A 3 -14.16 -1.69 -3.81
C ALA A 3 -14.67 -0.66 -2.79
N HIS A 4 -14.17 -0.73 -1.55
CA HIS A 4 -14.56 0.21 -0.49
C HIS A 4 -14.03 1.62 -0.79
N ALA A 5 -12.78 1.73 -1.24
CA ALA A 5 -12.21 3.00 -1.68
C ALA A 5 -13.01 3.61 -2.84
N GLY A 6 -13.35 2.82 -3.85
CA GLY A 6 -14.19 3.28 -4.97
C GLY A 6 -15.57 3.78 -4.50
N ARG A 7 -16.22 3.07 -3.57
CA ARG A 7 -17.49 3.53 -2.99
C ARG A 7 -17.33 4.86 -2.23
N ARG A 8 -16.26 5.01 -1.44
CA ARG A 8 -15.97 6.25 -0.70
C ARG A 8 -15.79 7.42 -1.65
N LEU A 9 -14.99 7.24 -2.70
CA LEU A 9 -14.67 8.29 -3.66
C LEU A 9 -15.88 8.70 -4.51
N HIS A 10 -16.56 7.74 -5.14
CA HIS A 10 -17.59 8.04 -6.14
C HIS A 10 -19.01 8.10 -5.58
N GLY A 11 -19.30 7.33 -4.53
CA GLY A 11 -20.64 7.26 -3.94
C GLY A 11 -20.86 8.23 -2.79
N LEU A 12 -19.84 8.39 -1.92
CA LEU A 12 -19.92 9.24 -0.74
C LEU A 12 -19.16 10.57 -0.89
N HIS A 13 -18.46 10.77 -2.02
CA HIS A 13 -17.62 11.94 -2.27
C HIS A 13 -16.64 12.25 -1.12
N ASP A 14 -16.07 11.20 -0.55
CA ASP A 14 -15.19 11.21 0.62
C ASP A 14 -13.76 10.80 0.20
N PRO A 15 -12.98 11.73 -0.39
CA PRO A 15 -11.64 11.44 -0.91
C PRO A 15 -10.64 11.11 0.20
N GLU A 16 -10.82 11.64 1.40
CA GLU A 16 -9.96 11.39 2.56
C GLU A 16 -10.03 9.91 2.98
N ALA A 17 -11.23 9.40 3.26
CA ALA A 17 -11.39 7.99 3.64
C ALA A 17 -11.09 7.04 2.46
N ALA A 18 -11.32 7.47 1.22
CA ALA A 18 -10.92 6.73 0.04
C ALA A 18 -9.40 6.57 -0.06
N MET A 19 -8.63 7.64 0.19
CA MET A 19 -7.17 7.62 0.20
C MET A 19 -6.62 6.64 1.24
N VAL A 20 -7.08 6.73 2.49
CA VAL A 20 -6.67 5.81 3.56
C VAL A 20 -6.98 4.35 3.18
N SER A 21 -8.17 4.11 2.62
CA SER A 21 -8.58 2.78 2.15
C SER A 21 -7.68 2.25 1.02
N LEU A 22 -7.19 3.12 0.13
CA LEU A 22 -6.28 2.75 -0.95
C LEU A 22 -4.87 2.46 -0.46
N ILE A 23 -4.32 3.28 0.44
CA ILE A 23 -3.01 3.01 1.05
C ILE A 23 -3.04 1.67 1.77
N ARG A 24 -4.10 1.38 2.53
CA ARG A 24 -4.28 0.08 3.17
C ARG A 24 -4.44 -1.06 2.16
N ALA A 25 -5.14 -0.84 1.04
CA ALA A 25 -5.25 -1.85 -0.02
C ALA A 25 -3.88 -2.18 -0.63
N LEU A 26 -3.12 -1.14 -0.99
CA LEU A 26 -1.78 -1.25 -1.55
C LEU A 26 -0.85 -2.03 -0.61
N GLU A 27 -0.85 -1.68 0.68
CA GLU A 27 -0.08 -2.40 1.68
C GLU A 27 -0.53 -3.86 1.81
N ALA A 28 -1.83 -4.12 1.87
CA ALA A 28 -2.36 -5.47 2.01
C ALA A 28 -1.94 -6.39 0.83
N PHE A 29 -1.79 -5.84 -0.38
CA PHE A 29 -1.25 -6.61 -1.52
C PHE A 29 0.20 -7.02 -1.28
N ALA A 30 1.07 -6.09 -0.86
CA ALA A 30 2.46 -6.41 -0.56
C ALA A 30 2.58 -7.41 0.59
N GLN A 31 1.83 -7.20 1.68
CA GLN A 31 1.78 -8.10 2.83
C GLN A 31 1.35 -9.51 2.42
N ARG A 32 0.27 -9.63 1.63
CA ARG A 32 -0.22 -10.91 1.14
C ARG A 32 0.83 -11.59 0.26
N GLN A 33 1.47 -10.86 -0.66
CA GLN A 33 2.45 -11.42 -1.57
C GLN A 33 3.69 -11.92 -0.82
N LEU A 34 4.26 -11.08 0.05
CA LEU A 34 5.37 -11.43 0.94
C LEU A 34 5.07 -12.67 1.78
N PHE A 35 3.87 -12.74 2.37
CA PHE A 35 3.50 -13.88 3.20
C PHE A 35 3.24 -15.14 2.38
N LYS A 36 2.46 -15.07 1.30
CA LYS A 36 2.06 -16.25 0.53
C LYS A 36 3.23 -16.87 -0.21
N GLN A 37 4.02 -16.05 -0.89
CA GLN A 37 5.11 -16.50 -1.75
C GLN A 37 6.42 -16.72 -0.99
N TYR A 38 6.75 -15.84 -0.05
CA TYR A 38 8.07 -15.82 0.61
C TYR A 38 8.04 -16.18 2.10
N LYS A 39 6.85 -16.40 2.68
CA LYS A 39 6.64 -16.68 4.12
C LYS A 39 7.19 -15.58 5.03
N ILE A 40 7.27 -14.35 4.53
CA ILE A 40 7.70 -13.19 5.30
C ILE A 40 6.47 -12.56 5.96
N LYS A 41 6.49 -12.47 7.29
CA LYS A 41 5.49 -11.73 8.06
C LYS A 41 5.98 -10.29 8.20
N THR A 42 5.33 -9.34 7.55
CA THR A 42 5.80 -7.93 7.52
C THR A 42 5.81 -7.26 8.89
N TRP A 43 5.16 -7.86 9.89
CA TRP A 43 5.09 -7.41 11.28
C TRP A 43 6.02 -8.19 12.24
N ASP A 44 6.78 -9.17 11.73
CA ASP A 44 7.65 -10.06 12.51
C ASP A 44 8.74 -10.64 11.61
N VAL A 45 9.53 -9.76 11.00
CA VAL A 45 10.50 -10.12 9.97
C VAL A 45 11.77 -10.71 10.57
N GLN A 46 12.25 -11.79 9.96
CA GLN A 46 13.59 -12.31 10.20
C GLN A 46 14.55 -11.71 9.17
N LEU A 47 15.67 -11.13 9.62
CA LEU A 47 16.61 -10.38 8.77
C LEU A 47 17.15 -11.24 7.62
N GLU A 48 17.30 -12.55 7.84
CA GLU A 48 17.83 -13.52 6.88
C GLU A 48 16.89 -13.70 5.69
N GLN A 49 15.58 -13.50 5.88
CA GLN A 49 14.57 -13.58 4.82
C GLN A 49 14.59 -12.36 3.89
N LEU A 50 15.22 -11.25 4.31
CA LEU A 50 15.29 -10.05 3.49
C LEU A 50 16.45 -10.12 2.47
N PRO A 51 16.28 -9.46 1.30
CA PRO A 51 17.40 -9.17 0.41
C PRO A 51 18.54 -8.49 1.15
N GLN A 52 19.78 -8.85 0.81
CA GLN A 52 20.99 -8.34 1.48
C GLN A 52 21.01 -6.81 1.60
N ALA A 53 20.58 -6.12 0.55
CA ALA A 53 20.52 -4.65 0.49
C ALA A 53 19.60 -4.00 1.55
N LEU A 54 18.65 -4.73 2.14
CA LEU A 54 17.72 -4.21 3.14
C LEU A 54 18.04 -4.63 4.57
N ARG A 55 18.97 -5.58 4.78
CA ARG A 55 19.22 -6.15 6.11
C ARG A 55 19.74 -5.12 7.10
N GLU A 56 20.69 -4.28 6.67
CA GLU A 56 21.29 -3.27 7.54
C GLU A 56 20.29 -2.15 7.90
N THR A 57 19.52 -1.68 6.92
CA THR A 57 18.45 -0.71 7.17
C THR A 57 17.37 -1.28 8.09
N CYS A 58 17.00 -2.56 7.92
CA CYS A 58 16.04 -3.21 8.80
C CYS A 58 16.55 -3.29 10.24
N ARG A 59 17.82 -3.71 10.41
CA ARG A 59 18.47 -3.82 11.72
C ARG A 59 18.50 -2.49 12.46
N SER A 60 18.78 -1.39 11.75
CA SER A 60 19.00 -0.07 12.35
C SER A 60 17.74 0.79 12.48
N CYS A 61 16.72 0.59 11.64
CA CYS A 61 15.59 1.53 11.56
C CYS A 61 14.21 0.93 11.84
N TRP A 62 14.04 -0.40 11.79
CA TRP A 62 12.71 -1.02 11.76
C TRP A 62 12.44 -1.96 12.93
N LEU A 63 13.29 -1.92 13.97
CA LEU A 63 13.02 -2.59 15.23
C LEU A 63 11.97 -1.80 16.00
N GLU A 64 10.90 -2.47 16.43
CA GLU A 64 9.88 -1.84 17.24
C GLU A 64 10.18 -2.00 18.72
N ASP A 65 10.11 -0.89 19.46
CA ASP A 65 10.38 -0.88 20.90
C ASP A 65 9.34 -1.64 21.73
N LEU A 66 8.11 -1.79 21.20
CA LEU A 66 6.98 -2.39 21.92
C LEU A 66 7.13 -3.90 22.14
N ASP A 67 7.63 -4.62 21.14
CA ASP A 67 7.69 -6.08 21.13
C ASP A 67 9.04 -6.64 20.64
N GLY A 68 10.00 -5.77 20.31
CA GLY A 68 11.32 -6.16 19.81
C GLY A 68 11.28 -6.80 18.42
N LYS A 69 10.20 -6.61 17.65
CA LYS A 69 10.05 -7.21 16.32
C LYS A 69 10.41 -6.24 15.23
N TYR A 70 10.92 -6.77 14.11
CA TYR A 70 11.15 -5.97 12.92
C TYR A 70 9.85 -5.82 12.11
N LYS A 71 9.43 -4.57 11.87
CA LYS A 71 8.24 -4.24 11.07
C LYS A 71 8.61 -3.50 9.79
N LEU A 72 8.28 -4.06 8.64
CA LEU A 72 8.55 -3.43 7.36
C LEU A 72 7.54 -2.32 7.06
N PRO A 73 7.97 -1.07 6.87
CA PRO A 73 7.09 -0.03 6.35
C PRO A 73 6.69 -0.33 4.90
N LEU A 74 5.57 0.24 4.44
CA LEU A 74 4.99 0.03 3.10
C LEU A 74 6.02 -0.02 1.97
N GLN A 75 6.87 1.01 1.86
CA GLN A 75 7.87 1.09 0.80
C GLN A 75 8.92 -0.03 0.90
N ALA A 76 9.32 -0.40 2.12
CA ALA A 76 10.26 -1.48 2.35
C ALA A 76 9.67 -2.84 1.97
N GLN A 77 8.37 -3.04 2.14
CA GLN A 77 7.68 -4.26 1.71
C GLN A 77 7.81 -4.45 0.18
N PHE A 78 7.58 -3.39 -0.62
CA PHE A 78 7.75 -3.46 -2.07
C PHE A 78 9.22 -3.57 -2.52
N ARG A 79 10.15 -2.91 -1.82
CA ARG A 79 11.59 -3.10 -2.07
C ARG A 79 12.04 -4.53 -1.77
N ALA A 80 11.51 -5.14 -0.71
CA ALA A 80 11.80 -6.54 -0.39
C ALA A 80 11.28 -7.46 -1.49
N LEU A 81 10.03 -7.27 -1.94
CA LEU A 81 9.48 -7.98 -3.10
C LEU A 81 10.37 -7.84 -4.34
N ALA A 82 10.78 -6.62 -4.69
CA ALA A 82 11.62 -6.38 -5.86
C ALA A 82 13.00 -7.06 -5.75
N GLY A 83 13.63 -6.98 -4.57
CA GLY A 83 14.91 -7.62 -4.30
C GLY A 83 14.84 -9.15 -4.27
N LEU A 84 13.65 -9.72 -4.06
CA LEU A 84 13.36 -11.15 -4.18
C LEU A 84 12.94 -11.57 -5.61
N GLY A 85 12.99 -10.63 -6.57
CA GLY A 85 12.61 -10.87 -7.97
C GLY A 85 11.11 -10.87 -8.25
N ASP A 86 10.28 -10.45 -7.31
CA ASP A 86 8.82 -10.44 -7.46
C ASP A 86 8.36 -9.35 -8.44
N GLN A 87 7.45 -9.71 -9.35
CA GLN A 87 6.94 -8.80 -10.38
C GLN A 87 6.17 -7.62 -9.80
N MET A 88 5.43 -7.80 -8.71
CA MET A 88 4.69 -6.71 -8.05
C MET A 88 5.66 -5.67 -7.46
N GLY A 89 6.73 -6.14 -6.82
CA GLY A 89 7.79 -5.28 -6.30
C GLY A 89 8.51 -4.52 -7.42
N GLN A 90 8.89 -5.22 -8.49
CA GLN A 90 9.53 -4.60 -9.66
C GLN A 90 8.62 -3.57 -10.34
N ALA A 91 7.32 -3.86 -10.48
CA ALA A 91 6.35 -2.94 -11.05
C ALA A 91 6.18 -1.69 -10.17
N PHE A 92 6.13 -1.85 -8.84
CA PHE A 92 6.08 -0.72 -7.91
C PHE A 92 7.31 0.19 -8.06
N LEU A 93 8.51 -0.38 -8.20
CA LEU A 93 9.72 0.42 -8.42
C LEU A 93 9.71 1.17 -9.75
N ARG A 94 9.15 0.58 -10.82
CA ARG A 94 8.98 1.27 -12.10
C ARG A 94 7.99 2.43 -12.01
N GLU A 95 6.90 2.25 -11.28
CA GLU A 95 5.86 3.27 -11.08
C GLU A 95 6.21 4.28 -9.97
N TRP A 96 7.36 4.13 -9.31
CA TRP A 96 7.77 4.95 -8.17
C TRP A 96 7.72 6.47 -8.43
N PRO A 97 8.16 7.00 -9.59
CA PRO A 97 8.04 8.44 -9.87
C PRO A 97 6.60 8.95 -9.85
N THR A 98 5.64 8.12 -10.29
CA THR A 98 4.20 8.41 -10.26
C THR A 98 3.64 8.25 -8.85
N MET A 99 4.05 7.19 -8.14
CA MET A 99 3.52 6.86 -6.82
C MET A 99 4.00 7.80 -5.72
N LYS A 100 5.28 8.21 -5.74
CA LYS A 100 5.89 9.02 -4.70
C LYS A 100 5.04 10.26 -4.34
N PRO A 101 4.67 11.15 -5.29
CA PRO A 101 3.85 12.31 -4.95
C PRO A 101 2.46 11.96 -4.43
N LEU A 102 1.89 10.80 -4.81
CA LEU A 102 0.59 10.34 -4.30
C LEU A 102 0.69 9.85 -2.86
N LEU A 103 1.76 9.12 -2.53
CA LEU A 103 2.04 8.70 -1.15
C LEU A 103 2.40 9.89 -0.26
N ASP A 104 3.16 10.85 -0.78
CA ASP A 104 3.47 12.10 -0.07
C ASP A 104 2.18 12.88 0.23
N ALA A 105 1.26 13.01 -0.75
CA ALA A 105 -0.04 13.63 -0.53
C ALA A 105 -0.89 12.89 0.51
N ALA A 106 -0.87 11.55 0.52
CA ALA A 106 -1.56 10.76 1.53
C ALA A 106 -0.98 10.97 2.94
N ASN A 107 0.34 11.16 3.06
CA ASN A 107 0.98 11.45 4.34
C ASN A 107 0.67 12.86 4.84
N GLN A 108 0.59 13.85 3.94
CA GLN A 108 0.24 15.24 4.29
C GLN A 108 -1.26 15.48 4.48
N ALA A 109 -2.09 14.48 4.18
CA ALA A 109 -3.53 14.54 4.34
C ALA A 109 -3.99 14.68 5.80
N VAL A 110 -5.19 15.22 6.00
CA VAL A 110 -5.85 15.33 7.32
C VAL A 110 -6.03 13.96 7.98
N LEU A 111 -6.45 12.93 7.24
CA LEU A 111 -6.54 11.55 7.77
C LEU A 111 -5.21 10.78 7.69
N GLY A 112 -4.12 11.45 7.31
CA GLY A 112 -2.75 10.96 7.40
C GLY A 112 -2.06 11.55 8.62
N HIS A 113 -1.02 12.34 8.37
CA HIS A 113 -0.19 12.97 9.41
C HIS A 113 -0.04 14.49 9.20
N GLY A 114 -0.79 15.08 8.27
CA GLY A 114 -0.71 16.50 7.96
C GLY A 114 -2.06 17.20 8.05
N PHE A 115 -2.18 18.30 7.29
CA PHE A 115 -3.33 19.20 7.33
C PHE A 115 -3.82 19.57 5.92
N GLU A 116 -3.27 18.95 4.87
CA GLU A 116 -3.69 19.20 3.50
C GLU A 116 -4.95 18.40 3.18
N GLN A 117 -5.84 19.00 2.38
CA GLN A 117 -7.03 18.31 1.88
C GLN A 117 -6.67 17.40 0.72
N VAL A 118 -7.12 16.15 0.76
CA VAL A 118 -6.96 15.21 -0.35
C VAL A 118 -7.86 15.57 -1.52
N LYS A 119 -7.25 15.71 -2.70
CA LYS A 119 -7.95 15.92 -3.98
C LYS A 119 -8.43 14.60 -4.58
N ALA A 120 -9.66 14.56 -5.07
CA ALA A 120 -10.27 13.37 -5.67
C ALA A 120 -9.44 12.81 -6.85
N GLU A 121 -8.81 13.69 -7.64
CA GLU A 121 -7.96 13.30 -8.76
C GLU A 121 -6.72 12.53 -8.30
N ARG A 122 -6.15 12.89 -7.14
CA ARG A 122 -5.01 12.18 -6.55
C ARG A 122 -5.41 10.78 -6.07
N VAL A 123 -6.60 10.65 -5.49
CA VAL A 123 -7.16 9.35 -5.10
C VAL A 123 -7.38 8.47 -6.33
N GLN A 124 -7.96 9.04 -7.40
CA GLN A 124 -8.19 8.33 -8.65
C GLN A 124 -6.89 7.86 -9.31
N GLN A 125 -5.86 8.71 -9.38
CA GLN A 125 -4.53 8.35 -9.87
C GLN A 125 -3.92 7.20 -9.07
N LEU A 126 -4.03 7.24 -7.74
CA LEU A 126 -3.53 6.15 -6.90
C LEU A 126 -4.33 4.87 -7.13
N TYR A 127 -5.66 4.96 -7.26
CA TYR A 127 -6.54 3.83 -7.51
C TYR A 127 -6.09 3.05 -8.75
N GLU A 128 -5.88 3.76 -9.87
CA GLU A 128 -5.46 3.19 -11.15
C GLU A 128 -4.10 2.48 -11.04
N VAL A 129 -3.14 3.09 -10.34
CA VAL A 129 -1.83 2.48 -10.10
C VAL A 129 -1.97 1.21 -9.25
N VAL A 130 -2.79 1.21 -8.20
CA VAL A 130 -2.99 0.03 -7.34
C VAL A 130 -3.69 -1.10 -8.10
N ILE A 131 -4.67 -0.80 -8.95
CA ILE A 131 -5.32 -1.77 -9.83
C ILE A 131 -4.29 -2.41 -10.76
N LYS A 132 -3.49 -1.59 -11.44
CA LYS A 132 -2.42 -2.06 -12.33
C LYS A 132 -1.39 -2.93 -11.60
N LEU A 133 -0.92 -2.51 -10.43
CA LEU A 133 0.07 -3.23 -9.63
C LEU A 133 -0.45 -4.57 -9.08
N SER A 134 -1.71 -4.59 -8.66
CA SER A 134 -2.32 -5.78 -8.07
C SER A 134 -2.80 -6.81 -9.10
N GLY A 135 -2.96 -6.41 -10.36
CA GLY A 135 -3.52 -7.25 -11.43
C GLY A 135 -4.99 -7.61 -11.21
N VAL A 136 -5.69 -6.92 -10.30
CA VAL A 136 -7.11 -7.16 -10.03
C VAL A 136 -7.95 -6.55 -11.14
N SER A 137 -8.89 -7.32 -11.70
CA SER A 137 -9.88 -6.76 -12.62
C SER A 137 -10.93 -5.99 -11.82
N GLU A 138 -11.23 -4.75 -12.22
CA GLU A 138 -12.31 -3.96 -11.61
C GLU A 138 -13.65 -4.68 -11.66
N THR A 139 -13.91 -5.45 -12.72
CA THR A 139 -15.15 -6.22 -12.86
C THR A 139 -15.31 -7.34 -11.83
N SER A 140 -14.20 -7.79 -11.23
CA SER A 140 -14.19 -8.81 -10.17
C SER A 140 -14.38 -8.23 -8.77
N LEU A 141 -14.39 -6.90 -8.63
CA LEU A 141 -14.57 -6.25 -7.34
C LEU A 141 -16.03 -6.41 -6.87
N PRO A 142 -16.25 -6.63 -5.56
CA PRO A 142 -17.60 -6.68 -5.02
C PRO A 142 -18.28 -5.32 -5.24
N LYS A 143 -19.53 -5.37 -5.71
CA LYS A 143 -20.37 -4.18 -5.88
C LYS A 143 -21.25 -4.01 -4.65
N PHE A 144 -21.28 -2.79 -4.12
CA PHE A 144 -22.17 -2.47 -3.02
C PHE A 144 -23.57 -2.21 -3.56
N PRO A 145 -24.64 -2.67 -2.89
CA PRO A 145 -26.00 -2.37 -3.30
C PRO A 145 -26.29 -0.87 -3.12
N THR A 146 -27.03 -0.31 -4.07
CA THR A 146 -27.59 1.05 -3.96
C THR A 146 -29.02 0.93 -3.47
N LEU A 147 -29.32 1.50 -2.31
CA LEU A 147 -30.68 1.54 -1.78
C LEU A 147 -31.34 2.81 -2.28
N SER A 148 -32.46 2.67 -2.99
CA SER A 148 -33.37 3.77 -3.28
C SER A 148 -34.21 4.01 -2.02
N LEU A 149 -33.85 5.03 -1.24
CA LEU A 149 -34.64 5.49 -0.09
C LEU A 149 -35.53 6.66 -0.51
#